data_AF-A0A1Q4V435-F1
#
_entry.id   AF-A0A1Q4V435-F1
#
_cell.length_a   1.000
_cell.length_b   1.000
_cell.length_c   1.000
_cell.angle_alpha   90.00
_cell.angle_beta   90.00
_cell.angle_gamma   90.00
#
_symmetry.space_group_name_H-M   'P 1'
#
loop_
_entity.id
_entity.type
_entity.pdbx_description
1 polymer ?
#
loop_
_entity_poly.entity_id
_entity_poly.type
_entity_poly.pdbx_seq_one_letter_code
_entity_poly.pdbx_strand_id
1 'polypeptide(L)'
;MSGTGPGGDGPLIVPPLTDFTTAVSVPSGGEILDLGEHFVRRLADPEPLLARAERLDTGRGTSADALRALFARAAADALRRGRADRAALRATGMALRLAGDADPALTLAVDDLELRDGTTESAPATDTAARRTRLFGPEVELALRWAGDRTVRVLVDTDQQLPAALALVRALGPARVTLCGRFAWEHRAVLGQLPSAAGARFDPAVPARTVRPGWLPGTEDVRWVTVPGERTPGAPWLGWLDVVDAAASADGHWARCRGLTVTVARLDSWETAVGARGGRADLAALCARLRPGTPLAVELLVGAPGTDAKDAAAAVALIADGPGPAPGVRPVLAGLRPFRLPRPSGGGTPPAGWDGVPLRLRPRPEHDLPRWTDFDAPGTLAPAERSATIHALLGDLARDTDLYPGRLAGAAATAHAVGPPADGPPVWDPSARVASTARAAVDGKGPGTFVAHLRTGTAFRLHPRLVEVVTDLAAGGTDRLDRLSPATRTRLLGLLTRAGALAPGRTP
;
A
#
# COMPACT_ATOMS: atom_id res chain seq x y z
N MET A 1 32.05 -21.41 -16.32
CA MET A 1 32.59 -20.05 -16.21
C MET A 1 31.43 -19.07 -16.31
N SER A 2 30.86 -18.76 -15.17
CA SER A 2 29.75 -17.81 -14.98
C SER A 2 30.31 -16.40 -15.07
N GLY A 3 29.95 -15.69 -16.14
CA GLY A 3 30.33 -14.28 -16.32
C GLY A 3 29.72 -13.43 -15.21
N THR A 4 30.57 -12.87 -14.37
CA THR A 4 30.28 -11.70 -13.56
C THR A 4 29.95 -10.54 -14.51
N GLY A 5 28.67 -10.34 -14.80
CA GLY A 5 28.19 -9.10 -15.40
C GLY A 5 28.53 -7.90 -14.51
N PRO A 6 28.43 -6.66 -15.01
CA PRO A 6 28.79 -5.46 -14.25
C PRO A 6 27.76 -5.19 -13.14
N GLY A 7 27.77 -6.02 -12.09
CA GLY A 7 27.02 -5.79 -10.87
C GLY A 7 27.77 -4.72 -10.09
N GLY A 8 27.26 -3.50 -10.11
CA GLY A 8 27.94 -2.32 -9.57
C GLY A 8 28.49 -2.53 -8.16
N ASP A 9 29.82 -2.56 -8.06
CA ASP A 9 30.56 -2.54 -6.80
C ASP A 9 30.22 -1.26 -6.03
N GLY A 10 29.70 -1.41 -4.82
CA GLY A 10 29.52 -0.29 -3.90
C GLY A 10 28.35 -0.47 -2.91
N PRO A 11 28.43 0.19 -1.74
CA PRO A 11 27.36 0.22 -0.75
C PRO A 11 26.02 0.71 -1.33
N LEU A 12 24.93 0.03 -0.99
CA LEU A 12 23.58 0.35 -1.46
C LEU A 12 22.76 1.06 -0.38
N ILE A 13 22.10 2.15 -0.74
CA ILE A 13 21.12 2.85 0.08
C ILE A 13 19.73 2.61 -0.50
N VAL A 14 18.82 2.10 0.33
CA VAL A 14 17.40 1.99 0.01
C VAL A 14 16.70 3.22 0.61
N PRO A 15 16.16 4.15 -0.19
CA PRO A 15 15.58 5.38 0.32
C PRO A 15 14.23 5.12 1.04
N PRO A 16 13.77 6.09 1.84
CA PRO A 16 12.39 6.15 2.32
C PRO A 16 11.36 5.89 1.22
N LEU A 17 10.19 5.37 1.64
CA LEU A 17 9.04 5.07 0.76
C LEU A 17 9.26 3.90 -0.21
N THR A 18 10.28 3.09 0.06
CA THR A 18 10.33 1.70 -0.39
C THR A 18 9.34 0.86 0.42
N ASP A 19 8.79 -0.21 -0.16
CA ASP A 19 7.93 -1.17 0.57
C ASP A 19 8.67 -1.72 1.79
N PHE A 20 8.31 -1.21 2.98
CA PHE A 20 8.92 -1.54 4.26
C PHE A 20 8.62 -2.98 4.72
N THR A 21 7.70 -3.67 4.05
CA THR A 21 7.42 -5.09 4.30
C THR A 21 8.38 -6.02 3.53
N THR A 22 9.22 -5.44 2.66
CA THR A 22 10.29 -6.13 1.94
C THR A 22 11.68 -5.71 2.42
N ALA A 23 12.65 -6.58 2.20
CA ALA A 23 14.07 -6.29 2.31
C ALA A 23 14.73 -6.44 0.93
N VAL A 24 15.69 -5.57 0.64
CA VAL A 24 16.48 -5.65 -0.58
C VAL A 24 17.66 -6.60 -0.37
N SER A 25 17.88 -7.51 -1.31
CA SER A 25 19.00 -8.44 -1.30
C SER A 25 20.18 -7.88 -2.10
N VAL A 26 21.37 -7.87 -1.49
CA VAL A 26 22.65 -7.55 -2.12
C VAL A 26 23.50 -8.81 -2.26
N PRO A 27 24.45 -8.88 -3.23
CA PRO A 27 25.41 -9.98 -3.31
C PRO A 27 26.15 -10.18 -1.98
N SER A 28 26.62 -11.41 -1.72
CA SER A 28 27.35 -11.74 -0.50
C SER A 28 28.52 -10.77 -0.25
N GLY A 29 28.57 -10.19 0.96
CA GLY A 29 29.58 -9.19 1.33
C GLY A 29 29.23 -7.75 0.94
N GLY A 30 28.11 -7.53 0.24
CA GLY A 30 27.59 -6.19 -0.04
C GLY A 30 27.06 -5.49 1.21
N GLU A 31 27.33 -4.20 1.35
CA GLU A 31 26.78 -3.36 2.41
C GLU A 31 25.46 -2.72 1.98
N ILE A 32 24.47 -2.73 2.86
CA ILE A 32 23.17 -2.09 2.64
C ILE A 32 22.78 -1.19 3.82
N LEU A 33 22.28 0.00 3.50
CA LEU A 33 21.61 0.89 4.43
C LEU A 33 20.14 1.04 4.03
N ASP A 34 19.25 0.43 4.82
CA ASP A 34 17.81 0.51 4.59
C ASP A 34 17.18 1.70 5.33
N LEU A 35 17.10 2.83 4.63
CA LEU A 35 16.45 4.03 5.16
C LEU A 35 14.92 3.94 5.07
N GLY A 36 14.38 3.08 4.21
CA GLY A 36 12.95 2.77 4.14
C GLY A 36 12.45 2.18 5.45
N GLU A 37 13.14 1.16 5.95
CA GLU A 37 12.87 0.56 7.25
C GLU A 37 13.07 1.56 8.40
N HIS A 38 14.19 2.29 8.40
CA HIS A 38 14.48 3.28 9.44
C HIS A 38 13.38 4.35 9.53
N PHE A 39 12.98 4.90 8.37
CA PHE A 39 11.94 5.92 8.27
C PHE A 39 10.61 5.45 8.84
N VAL A 40 10.16 4.25 8.42
CA VAL A 40 8.90 3.69 8.91
C VAL A 40 8.97 3.38 10.40
N ARG A 41 10.06 2.77 10.88
CA ARG A 41 10.25 2.47 12.31
C ARG A 41 10.19 3.74 13.16
N ARG A 42 10.79 4.84 12.70
CA ARG A 42 10.77 6.13 13.40
C ARG A 42 9.39 6.77 13.43
N LEU A 43 8.66 6.74 12.32
CA LEU A 43 7.34 7.38 12.24
C LEU A 43 6.23 6.55 12.88
N ALA A 44 6.33 5.22 12.79
CA ALA A 44 5.42 4.26 13.41
C ALA A 44 5.90 3.79 14.80
N ASP A 45 6.75 4.57 15.48
CA ASP A 45 7.07 4.33 16.87
C ASP A 45 5.86 4.74 17.75
N PRO A 46 5.34 3.85 18.61
CA PRO A 46 4.22 4.17 19.50
C PRO A 46 4.45 5.37 20.42
N GLU A 47 5.66 5.58 20.95
CA GLU A 47 5.89 6.63 21.95
C GLU A 47 5.80 8.05 21.34
N PRO A 48 6.47 8.35 20.21
CA PRO A 48 6.26 9.61 19.49
C PRO A 48 4.80 9.84 19.05
N LEU A 49 4.06 8.79 18.67
CA LEU A 49 2.65 8.89 18.31
C LEU A 49 1.79 9.32 19.51
N LEU A 50 2.04 8.77 20.69
CA LEU A 50 1.32 9.16 21.92
C LEU A 50 1.68 10.56 22.36
N ALA A 51 2.97 10.91 22.35
CA ALA A 51 3.41 12.28 22.64
C ALA A 51 2.77 13.28 21.66
N ARG A 52 2.60 12.90 20.38
CA ARG A 52 1.87 13.71 19.40
C ARG A 52 0.38 13.80 19.75
N ALA A 53 -0.25 12.70 20.14
CA ALA A 53 -1.65 12.71 20.55
C ALA A 53 -1.88 13.66 21.73
N GLU A 54 -1.02 13.65 22.73
CA GLU A 54 -1.08 14.54 23.89
C GLU A 54 -0.95 16.02 23.51
N ARG A 55 -0.07 16.35 22.56
CA ARG A 55 0.06 17.73 22.05
C ARG A 55 -1.17 18.21 21.30
N LEU A 56 -1.89 17.31 20.63
CA LEU A 56 -3.11 17.62 19.87
C LEU A 56 -4.36 17.64 20.76
N ASP A 57 -4.37 16.87 21.84
CA ASP A 57 -5.46 16.76 22.81
C ASP A 57 -5.50 17.97 23.76
N THR A 58 -5.86 19.12 23.20
CA THR A 58 -5.99 20.39 23.94
C THR A 58 -7.44 20.85 23.96
N GLY A 59 -7.86 21.51 25.06
CA GLY A 59 -9.22 22.05 25.18
C GLY A 59 -9.54 23.24 24.25
N ARG A 60 -8.53 23.71 23.48
CA ARG A 60 -8.65 24.79 22.48
C ARG A 60 -8.46 24.29 21.05
N GLY A 61 -8.18 23.00 20.86
CA GLY A 61 -7.96 22.40 19.55
C GLY A 61 -9.25 22.26 18.75
N THR A 62 -9.12 22.08 17.44
CA THR A 62 -10.28 21.80 16.57
C THR A 62 -10.76 20.35 16.73
N SER A 63 -11.98 20.04 16.30
CA SER A 63 -12.45 18.65 16.22
C SER A 63 -11.55 17.78 15.34
N ALA A 64 -10.92 18.36 14.31
CA ALA A 64 -9.95 17.67 13.47
C ALA A 64 -8.68 17.31 14.25
N ASP A 65 -8.18 18.20 15.10
CA ASP A 65 -7.03 17.92 15.97
C ASP A 65 -7.36 16.85 17.01
N ALA A 66 -8.57 16.91 17.59
CA ALA A 66 -9.07 15.89 18.49
C ALA A 66 -9.14 14.51 17.81
N LEU A 67 -9.63 14.46 16.57
CA LEU A 67 -9.72 13.23 15.78
C LEU A 67 -8.32 12.69 15.44
N ARG A 68 -7.37 13.56 15.07
CA ARG A 68 -5.98 13.19 14.86
C ARG A 68 -5.33 12.65 16.14
N ALA A 69 -5.60 13.26 17.30
CA ALA A 69 -5.12 12.76 18.59
C ALA A 69 -5.65 11.35 18.87
N LEU A 70 -6.95 11.13 18.65
CA LEU A 70 -7.59 9.84 18.82
C LEU A 70 -6.96 8.76 17.93
N PHE A 71 -6.76 9.05 16.64
CA PHE A 71 -6.15 8.10 15.71
C PHE A 71 -4.66 7.87 15.97
N ALA A 72 -3.93 8.87 16.47
CA ALA A 72 -2.55 8.69 16.91
C ALA A 72 -2.48 7.69 18.09
N ARG A 73 -3.38 7.79 19.07
CA ARG A 73 -3.49 6.80 20.18
C ARG A 73 -3.87 5.42 19.66
N ALA A 74 -4.86 5.33 18.77
CA ALA A 74 -5.29 4.06 18.18
C ALA A 74 -4.17 3.37 17.39
N ALA A 75 -3.41 4.13 16.59
CA ALA A 75 -2.27 3.61 15.86
C ALA A 75 -1.16 3.13 16.82
N ALA A 76 -0.81 3.93 17.83
CA ALA A 76 0.20 3.55 18.82
C ALA A 76 -0.16 2.25 19.56
N ASP A 77 -1.42 2.10 19.99
CA ASP A 77 -1.90 0.87 20.62
C ASP A 77 -1.80 -0.32 19.67
N ALA A 78 -2.23 -0.16 18.41
CA ALA A 78 -2.16 -1.22 17.42
C ALA A 78 -0.72 -1.68 17.14
N LEU A 79 0.24 -0.76 17.13
CA LEU A 79 1.67 -1.00 16.89
C LEU A 79 2.37 -1.63 18.12
N ARG A 80 1.98 -1.26 19.35
CA ARG A 80 2.52 -1.86 20.59
C ARG A 80 2.33 -3.36 20.71
N ARG A 81 1.32 -3.92 20.04
CA ARG A 81 1.10 -5.38 20.00
C ARG A 81 2.29 -6.13 19.36
N GLY A 82 3.12 -5.46 18.57
CA GLY A 82 4.30 -6.06 17.92
C GLY A 82 3.97 -7.14 16.89
N ARG A 83 2.73 -7.23 16.43
CA ARG A 83 2.29 -8.21 15.43
C ARG A 83 2.36 -7.61 14.03
N ALA A 84 2.99 -8.31 13.10
CA ALA A 84 3.00 -7.97 11.68
C ALA A 84 1.71 -8.46 11.02
N ASP A 85 0.63 -7.71 11.24
CA ASP A 85 -0.69 -7.99 10.69
C ASP A 85 -1.24 -6.78 9.95
N ARG A 86 -2.46 -6.91 9.40
CA ARG A 86 -3.11 -5.82 8.67
C ARG A 86 -3.36 -4.58 9.53
N ALA A 87 -3.63 -4.77 10.82
CA ALA A 87 -3.80 -3.64 11.72
C ALA A 87 -2.49 -2.88 11.93
N ALA A 88 -1.33 -3.56 11.93
CA ALA A 88 -0.03 -2.89 11.87
C ALA A 88 0.15 -2.12 10.56
N LEU A 89 -0.22 -2.67 9.40
CA LEU A 89 -0.19 -1.91 8.12
C LEU A 89 -1.06 -0.64 8.19
N ARG A 90 -2.28 -0.75 8.74
CA ARG A 90 -3.19 0.40 8.89
C ARG A 90 -2.67 1.43 9.88
N ALA A 91 -2.11 0.98 11.00
CA ALA A 91 -1.51 1.85 12.00
C ALA A 91 -0.28 2.59 11.44
N THR A 92 0.59 1.90 10.70
CA THR A 92 1.71 2.51 9.98
C THR A 92 1.23 3.52 8.95
N GLY A 93 0.19 3.19 8.18
CA GLY A 93 -0.42 4.15 7.25
C GLY A 93 -0.96 5.40 7.93
N MET A 94 -1.61 5.24 9.09
CA MET A 94 -2.06 6.37 9.90
C MET A 94 -0.88 7.21 10.42
N ALA A 95 0.19 6.56 10.88
CA ALA A 95 1.39 7.24 11.34
C ALA A 95 2.05 8.07 10.23
N LEU A 96 2.18 7.50 9.03
CA LEU A 96 2.69 8.18 7.83
C LEU A 96 1.81 9.38 7.46
N ARG A 97 0.48 9.20 7.42
CA ARG A 97 -0.47 10.28 7.13
C ARG A 97 -0.33 11.43 8.13
N LEU A 98 -0.29 11.12 9.43
CA LEU A 98 -0.11 12.14 10.48
C LEU A 98 1.23 12.88 10.35
N ALA A 99 2.29 12.20 9.91
CA ALA A 99 3.57 12.85 9.63
C ALA A 99 3.48 13.78 8.41
N GLY A 100 2.88 13.32 7.30
CA GLY A 100 2.67 14.11 6.08
C GLY A 100 1.74 15.32 6.26
N ASP A 101 0.74 15.23 7.14
CA ASP A 101 -0.15 16.35 7.47
C ASP A 101 0.62 17.61 7.92
N ALA A 102 1.78 17.43 8.58
CA ALA A 102 2.63 18.51 9.08
C ALA A 102 3.75 18.92 8.11
N ASP A 103 3.96 18.18 7.01
CA ASP A 103 5.02 18.49 6.05
C ASP A 103 4.54 19.52 5.01
N PRO A 104 5.35 20.54 4.67
CA PRO A 104 4.95 21.61 3.75
C PRO A 104 5.01 21.22 2.26
N ALA A 105 5.49 20.03 1.91
CA ALA A 105 5.71 19.62 0.53
C ALA A 105 5.03 18.30 0.16
N LEU A 106 4.83 17.40 1.13
CA LEU A 106 4.41 16.03 0.88
C LEU A 106 3.15 15.66 1.67
N THR A 107 2.31 14.86 1.05
CA THR A 107 1.27 14.06 1.72
C THR A 107 1.69 12.59 1.61
N LEU A 108 1.60 11.85 2.72
CA LEU A 108 2.01 10.45 2.76
C LEU A 108 0.80 9.53 2.95
N ALA A 109 0.84 8.40 2.25
CA ALA A 109 0.03 7.22 2.50
C ALA A 109 0.94 6.01 2.76
N VAL A 110 0.37 4.88 3.16
CA VAL A 110 1.17 3.67 3.48
C VAL A 110 1.94 3.13 2.28
N ASP A 111 1.40 3.38 1.10
CA ASP A 111 1.87 2.83 -0.15
C ASP A 111 2.08 3.95 -1.19
N ASP A 112 1.72 5.20 -0.89
CA ASP A 112 1.74 6.35 -1.80
C ASP A 112 2.39 7.60 -1.23
N LEU A 113 2.73 8.52 -2.13
CA LEU A 113 3.13 9.88 -1.82
C LEU A 113 2.53 10.82 -2.86
N GLU A 114 2.00 11.94 -2.40
CA GLU A 114 1.56 13.04 -3.25
C GLU A 114 2.37 14.30 -2.94
N LEU A 115 2.69 15.07 -3.98
CA LEU A 115 3.25 16.40 -3.81
C LEU A 115 2.11 17.38 -3.50
N ARG A 116 2.30 18.26 -2.53
CA ARG A 116 1.33 19.35 -2.25
C ARG A 116 1.27 20.36 -3.40
N ASP A 117 2.42 20.57 -4.03
CA ASP A 117 2.57 21.47 -5.18
C ASP A 117 3.16 20.66 -6.36
N GLY A 118 2.36 20.40 -7.39
CA GLY A 118 2.77 19.66 -8.59
C GLY A 118 2.48 18.15 -8.54
N THR A 119 3.28 17.35 -9.24
CA THR A 119 3.12 15.89 -9.37
C THR A 119 4.48 15.20 -9.38
N THR A 120 4.55 13.94 -8.95
CA THR A 120 5.76 13.10 -9.05
C THR A 120 6.14 12.80 -10.50
N GLU A 121 5.23 13.02 -11.46
CA GLU A 121 5.51 12.95 -12.90
C GLU A 121 6.23 14.20 -13.43
N SER A 122 6.52 15.20 -12.59
CA SER A 122 7.28 16.41 -12.93
C SER A 122 8.59 16.43 -12.15
N ALA A 123 9.71 16.34 -12.86
CA ALA A 123 11.05 16.34 -12.28
C ALA A 123 11.32 17.64 -11.49
N PRO A 124 11.00 18.86 -12.01
CA PRO A 124 11.17 20.10 -11.25
C PRO A 124 10.31 20.19 -9.98
N ALA A 125 9.07 19.69 -10.02
CA ALA A 125 8.19 19.68 -8.85
C ALA A 125 8.75 18.74 -7.77
N THR A 126 9.20 17.56 -8.18
CA THR A 126 9.80 16.56 -7.28
C THR A 126 11.08 17.05 -6.62
N ASP A 127 11.96 17.69 -7.40
CA ASP A 127 13.18 18.31 -6.91
C ASP A 127 12.91 19.48 -5.94
N THR A 128 11.84 20.25 -6.20
CA THR A 128 11.37 21.29 -5.28
C THR A 128 10.80 20.71 -3.98
N ALA A 129 10.03 19.63 -4.06
CA ALA A 129 9.53 18.94 -2.88
C ALA A 129 10.66 18.36 -2.02
N ALA A 130 11.69 17.76 -2.65
CA ALA A 130 12.89 17.26 -1.99
C ALA A 130 13.65 18.35 -1.20
N ARG A 131 13.61 19.61 -1.66
CA ARG A 131 14.20 20.77 -0.95
C ARG A 131 13.36 21.24 0.23
N ARG A 132 12.04 21.17 0.11
CA ARG A 132 11.10 21.79 1.07
C ARG A 132 10.71 20.85 2.20
N THR A 133 10.67 19.54 1.94
CA THR A 133 10.32 18.56 2.96
C THR A 133 11.35 18.52 4.08
N ARG A 134 10.87 18.31 5.30
CA ARG A 134 11.73 18.08 6.48
C ARG A 134 11.66 16.63 6.96
N LEU A 135 10.83 15.81 6.33
CA LEU A 135 10.53 14.45 6.79
C LEU A 135 11.75 13.53 6.79
N PHE A 136 12.65 13.69 5.81
CA PHE A 136 13.78 12.78 5.58
C PHE A 136 15.08 13.21 6.26
N GLY A 137 15.09 14.30 7.03
CA GLY A 137 16.30 14.83 7.67
C GLY A 137 17.11 13.77 8.45
N PRO A 138 16.48 13.02 9.38
CA PRO A 138 17.17 11.96 10.13
C PRO A 138 17.78 10.87 9.25
N GLU A 139 17.10 10.48 8.17
CA GLU A 139 17.59 9.47 7.23
C GLU A 139 18.75 9.99 6.37
N VAL A 140 18.71 11.26 5.97
CA VAL A 140 19.81 11.94 5.26
C VAL A 140 21.06 12.02 6.14
N GLU A 141 20.91 12.40 7.41
CA GLU A 141 22.03 12.45 8.36
C GLU A 141 22.63 11.05 8.61
N LEU A 142 21.79 10.03 8.72
CA LEU A 142 22.24 8.65 8.85
C LEU A 142 23.02 8.20 7.61
N ALA A 143 22.52 8.52 6.42
CA ALA A 143 23.20 8.23 5.15
C ALA A 143 24.58 8.89 5.07
N LEU A 144 24.70 10.16 5.47
CA LEU A 144 25.97 10.89 5.48
C LEU A 144 27.01 10.21 6.37
N ARG A 145 26.64 9.88 7.63
CA ARG A 145 27.54 9.21 8.57
C ARG A 145 27.95 7.84 8.08
N TRP A 146 27.01 7.07 7.54
CA TRP A 146 27.27 5.73 7.06
C TRP A 146 28.13 5.73 5.79
N ALA A 147 27.84 6.61 4.83
CA ALA A 147 28.59 6.68 3.58
C ALA A 147 30.03 7.17 3.76
N GLY A 148 30.27 8.11 4.69
CA GLY A 148 31.57 8.76 4.83
C GLY A 148 31.94 9.50 3.55
N ASP A 149 33.10 9.19 2.96
CA ASP A 149 33.58 9.71 1.66
C ASP A 149 33.36 8.74 0.48
N ARG A 150 32.74 7.59 0.72
CA ARG A 150 32.55 6.53 -0.29
C ARG A 150 31.57 6.95 -1.38
N THR A 151 31.73 6.40 -2.58
CA THR A 151 30.69 6.42 -3.62
C THR A 151 29.62 5.39 -3.25
N VAL A 152 28.35 5.77 -3.35
CA VAL A 152 27.22 4.93 -2.97
C VAL A 152 26.24 4.75 -4.13
N ARG A 153 25.43 3.70 -4.04
CA ARG A 153 24.30 3.45 -4.95
C ARG A 153 23.01 3.80 -4.22
N VAL A 154 22.06 4.47 -4.88
CA VAL A 154 20.75 4.80 -4.31
C VAL A 154 19.66 4.18 -5.18
N LEU A 155 18.84 3.30 -4.59
CA LEU A 155 17.79 2.56 -5.29
C LEU A 155 16.55 3.41 -5.55
N VAL A 156 16.15 3.58 -6.81
CA VAL A 156 14.93 4.26 -7.24
C VAL A 156 14.19 3.39 -8.27
N ASP A 157 13.24 2.60 -7.76
CA ASP A 157 12.36 1.73 -8.54
C ASP A 157 10.99 2.35 -8.81
N THR A 158 10.59 3.39 -8.06
CA THR A 158 9.34 4.12 -8.27
C THR A 158 9.55 5.64 -8.16
N ASP A 159 8.63 6.40 -8.76
CA ASP A 159 8.56 7.85 -8.67
C ASP A 159 8.38 8.36 -7.23
N GLN A 160 7.64 7.61 -6.41
CA GLN A 160 7.36 7.95 -5.01
C GLN A 160 8.64 8.05 -4.15
N GLN A 161 9.72 7.37 -4.54
CA GLN A 161 11.01 7.42 -3.83
C GLN A 161 11.82 8.69 -4.19
N LEU A 162 11.49 9.39 -5.28
CA LEU A 162 12.31 10.48 -5.80
C LEU A 162 12.52 11.63 -4.82
N PRO A 163 11.52 12.15 -4.07
CA PRO A 163 11.78 13.23 -3.13
C PRO A 163 12.86 12.87 -2.10
N ALA A 164 12.84 11.63 -1.60
CA ALA A 164 13.82 11.15 -0.64
C ALA A 164 15.18 10.85 -1.31
N ALA A 165 15.18 10.23 -2.49
CA ALA A 165 16.39 9.96 -3.25
C ALA A 165 17.13 11.25 -3.65
N LEU A 166 16.41 12.28 -4.12
CA LEU A 166 17.01 13.57 -4.47
C LEU A 166 17.53 14.32 -3.24
N ALA A 167 16.85 14.21 -2.08
CA ALA A 167 17.37 14.74 -0.82
C ALA A 167 18.69 14.06 -0.41
N LEU A 168 18.79 12.75 -0.59
CA LEU A 168 20.03 11.98 -0.36
C LEU A 168 21.13 12.37 -1.34
N VAL A 169 20.84 12.46 -2.64
CA VAL A 169 21.82 12.84 -3.68
C VAL A 169 22.40 14.23 -3.40
N ARG A 170 21.55 15.20 -3.04
CA ARG A 170 21.98 16.55 -2.68
C ARG A 170 22.91 16.58 -1.48
N ALA A 171 22.61 15.78 -0.46
CA ALA A 171 23.40 15.73 0.76
C ALA A 171 24.75 15.02 0.57
N LEU A 172 24.73 13.87 -0.10
CA LEU A 172 25.92 13.04 -0.34
C LEU A 172 26.86 13.64 -1.41
N GLY A 173 26.32 14.50 -2.28
CA GLY A 173 26.98 15.07 -3.44
C GLY A 173 26.76 14.20 -4.69
N PRO A 174 26.22 14.75 -5.80
CA PRO A 174 25.79 13.97 -6.95
C PRO A 174 26.92 13.16 -7.59
N ALA A 175 28.14 13.68 -7.65
CA ALA A 175 29.31 12.97 -8.19
C ALA A 175 29.68 11.67 -7.45
N ARG A 176 29.20 11.51 -6.22
CA ARG A 176 29.42 10.33 -5.36
C ARG A 176 28.24 9.35 -5.37
N VAL A 177 27.21 9.63 -6.17
CA VAL A 177 25.99 8.82 -6.19
C VAL A 177 25.79 8.20 -7.56
N THR A 178 25.51 6.90 -7.55
CA THR A 178 24.95 6.18 -8.69
C THR A 178 23.48 5.86 -8.39
N LEU A 179 22.55 6.42 -9.16
CA LEU A 179 21.14 6.06 -9.11
C LEU A 179 20.93 4.71 -9.82
N CYS A 180 20.32 3.75 -9.14
CA CYS A 180 19.97 2.45 -9.72
C CYS A 180 18.47 2.15 -9.56
N GLY A 181 18.00 1.03 -10.10
CA GLY A 181 16.58 0.68 -10.10
C GLY A 181 15.87 1.03 -11.41
N ARG A 182 14.67 0.44 -11.57
CA ARG A 182 13.91 0.48 -12.83
C ARG A 182 13.57 1.90 -13.24
N PHE A 183 13.05 2.69 -12.30
CA PHE A 183 12.58 4.05 -12.56
C PHE A 183 13.73 5.00 -12.87
N ALA A 184 14.81 4.97 -12.07
CA ALA A 184 16.00 5.78 -12.35
C ALA A 184 16.58 5.50 -13.73
N TRP A 185 16.66 4.22 -14.11
CA TRP A 185 17.21 3.85 -15.41
C TRP A 185 16.33 4.30 -16.59
N GLU A 186 15.01 4.13 -16.46
CA GLU A 186 14.05 4.54 -17.48
C GLU A 186 14.07 6.06 -17.71
N HIS A 187 14.16 6.84 -16.64
CA HIS A 187 14.09 8.31 -16.68
C HIS A 187 15.44 9.03 -16.56
N ARG A 188 16.57 8.31 -16.70
CA ARG A 188 17.94 8.83 -16.50
C ARG A 188 18.26 10.12 -17.25
N ALA A 189 17.72 10.30 -18.46
CA ALA A 189 17.96 11.49 -19.27
C ALA A 189 17.38 12.76 -18.64
N VAL A 190 16.16 12.65 -18.11
CA VAL A 190 15.46 13.77 -17.43
C VAL A 190 16.03 13.99 -16.04
N LEU A 191 16.23 12.89 -15.29
CA LEU A 191 16.82 12.97 -13.95
C LEU A 191 18.23 13.58 -13.97
N GLY A 192 19.06 13.25 -14.97
CA GLY A 192 20.41 13.80 -15.12
C GLY A 192 20.46 15.30 -15.45
N GLN A 193 19.34 15.90 -15.86
CA GLN A 193 19.22 17.33 -16.12
C GLN A 193 18.83 18.13 -14.85
N LEU A 194 18.38 17.44 -13.79
CA LEU A 194 18.03 18.11 -12.54
C LEU A 194 19.27 18.67 -11.86
N PRO A 195 19.24 19.91 -11.33
CA PRO A 195 20.35 20.48 -10.59
C PRO A 195 20.79 19.62 -9.39
N SER A 196 19.84 18.95 -8.73
CA SER A 196 20.11 18.08 -7.58
C SER A 196 20.85 16.79 -7.92
N ALA A 197 20.74 16.32 -9.16
CA ALA A 197 21.34 15.08 -9.64
C ALA A 197 22.39 15.31 -10.75
N ALA A 198 22.73 16.57 -11.04
CA ALA A 198 23.75 16.94 -12.01
C ALA A 198 25.11 16.35 -11.61
N GLY A 199 25.56 15.33 -12.36
CA GLY A 199 26.80 14.59 -12.10
C GLY A 199 26.61 13.22 -11.45
N ALA A 200 25.38 12.84 -11.08
CA ALA A 200 25.07 11.47 -10.67
C ALA A 200 25.21 10.50 -11.85
N ARG A 201 25.65 9.28 -11.56
CA ARG A 201 25.70 8.17 -12.53
C ARG A 201 24.41 7.37 -12.48
N PHE A 202 24.16 6.56 -13.51
CA PHE A 202 22.98 5.70 -13.60
C PHE A 202 23.38 4.26 -13.91
N ASP A 203 22.74 3.31 -13.24
CA ASP A 203 22.99 1.87 -13.36
C ASP A 203 21.65 1.12 -13.56
N PRO A 204 21.51 0.27 -14.59
CA PRO A 204 20.28 -0.49 -14.84
C PRO A 204 19.97 -1.57 -13.81
N ALA A 205 20.90 -1.89 -12.89
CA ALA A 205 20.72 -2.95 -11.92
C ALA A 205 19.50 -2.71 -11.02
N VAL A 206 18.66 -3.76 -10.91
CA VAL A 206 17.49 -3.82 -10.03
C VAL A 206 17.73 -4.92 -9.00
N PRO A 207 18.09 -4.56 -7.75
CA PRO A 207 18.28 -5.51 -6.67
C PRO A 207 17.03 -6.37 -6.43
N ALA A 208 17.23 -7.65 -6.09
CA ALA A 208 16.14 -8.54 -5.73
C ALA A 208 15.50 -8.11 -4.40
N ARG A 209 14.22 -8.45 -4.21
CA ARG A 209 13.48 -8.18 -2.96
C ARG A 209 12.95 -9.46 -2.36
N THR A 210 13.00 -9.55 -1.04
CA THR A 210 12.43 -10.64 -0.24
C THR A 210 11.40 -10.08 0.73
N VAL A 211 10.38 -10.86 1.06
CA VAL A 211 9.41 -10.50 2.08
C VAL A 211 10.09 -10.64 3.44
N ARG A 212 9.98 -9.62 4.30
CA ARG A 212 10.63 -9.68 5.61
C ARG A 212 10.04 -10.81 6.45
N PRO A 213 10.86 -11.55 7.22
CA PRO A 213 10.40 -12.68 8.04
C PRO A 213 9.28 -12.33 9.03
N GLY A 214 9.23 -11.08 9.51
CA GLY A 214 8.16 -10.62 10.39
C GLY A 214 6.77 -10.71 9.74
N TRP A 215 6.66 -10.43 8.43
CA TRP A 215 5.38 -10.40 7.70
C TRP A 215 4.94 -11.76 7.16
N LEU A 216 5.90 -12.65 6.94
CA LEU A 216 5.64 -14.02 6.51
C LEU A 216 6.51 -14.95 7.36
N PRO A 217 6.00 -15.41 8.52
CA PRO A 217 6.78 -16.27 9.40
C PRO A 217 7.08 -17.60 8.71
N GLY A 218 8.37 -17.97 8.69
CA GLY A 218 8.89 -19.16 8.03
C GLY A 218 10.41 -19.14 7.98
N THR A 219 11.02 -20.27 7.66
CA THR A 219 12.49 -20.40 7.56
C THR A 219 13.02 -20.19 6.13
N GLU A 220 12.15 -19.93 5.17
CA GLU A 220 12.49 -19.86 3.76
C GLU A 220 12.38 -18.41 3.24
N ASP A 221 13.40 -17.94 2.52
CA ASP A 221 13.39 -16.60 1.92
C ASP A 221 12.39 -16.54 0.77
N VAL A 222 11.29 -15.80 0.97
CA VAL A 222 10.24 -15.65 -0.03
C VAL A 222 10.48 -14.41 -0.87
N ARG A 223 10.66 -14.58 -2.18
CA ARG A 223 10.90 -13.47 -3.10
C ARG A 223 9.64 -12.64 -3.32
N TRP A 224 9.75 -11.32 -3.34
CA TRP A 224 8.69 -10.42 -3.78
C TRP A 224 8.83 -10.15 -5.27
N VAL A 225 7.77 -10.40 -6.03
CA VAL A 225 7.77 -10.39 -7.50
C VAL A 225 6.74 -9.38 -8.01
N THR A 226 7.21 -8.39 -8.77
CA THR A 226 6.37 -7.34 -9.37
C THR A 226 6.35 -7.37 -10.89
N VAL A 227 7.27 -8.12 -11.51
CA VAL A 227 7.24 -8.44 -12.94
C VAL A 227 7.56 -9.91 -13.19
N PRO A 228 7.10 -10.51 -14.30
CA PRO A 228 7.33 -11.93 -14.58
C PRO A 228 8.79 -12.37 -14.55
N GLY A 229 9.70 -11.55 -15.08
CA GLY A 229 11.13 -11.86 -15.18
C GLY A 229 11.87 -11.94 -13.83
N GLU A 230 11.26 -11.49 -12.74
CA GLU A 230 11.87 -11.58 -11.40
C GLU A 230 11.71 -12.98 -10.78
N ARG A 231 10.92 -13.89 -11.38
CA ARG A 231 10.66 -15.22 -10.79
C ARG A 231 11.82 -16.16 -11.06
N THR A 232 12.26 -16.85 -10.01
CA THR A 232 13.18 -17.97 -10.12
C THR A 232 12.38 -19.28 -10.09
N PRO A 233 12.45 -20.14 -11.12
CA PRO A 233 11.80 -21.45 -11.09
C PRO A 233 12.15 -22.24 -9.82
N GLY A 234 11.17 -22.83 -9.16
CA GLY A 234 11.37 -23.65 -7.96
C GLY A 234 11.66 -22.89 -6.65
N ALA A 235 11.82 -21.56 -6.68
CA ALA A 235 11.97 -20.74 -5.47
C ALA A 235 10.61 -20.23 -4.97
N PRO A 236 10.41 -20.06 -3.66
CA PRO A 236 9.19 -19.51 -3.09
C PRO A 236 9.03 -18.04 -3.43
N TRP A 237 7.80 -17.62 -3.70
CA TRP A 237 7.54 -16.22 -4.03
C TRP A 237 6.13 -15.77 -3.65
N LEU A 238 6.01 -14.47 -3.42
CA LEU A 238 4.76 -13.71 -3.36
C LEU A 238 4.80 -12.67 -4.48
N GLY A 239 3.65 -12.32 -5.05
CA GLY A 239 3.66 -11.33 -6.13
C GLY A 239 2.45 -10.44 -6.26
N TRP A 240 2.69 -9.31 -6.89
CA TRP A 240 1.69 -8.36 -7.37
C TRP A 240 1.93 -8.14 -8.87
N LEU A 241 1.01 -8.62 -9.70
CA LEU A 241 1.22 -8.75 -11.14
C LEU A 241 -0.01 -8.28 -11.93
N ASP A 242 0.18 -7.83 -13.15
CA ASP A 242 -0.91 -7.71 -14.10
C ASP A 242 -1.50 -9.09 -14.41
N VAL A 243 -2.82 -9.21 -14.55
CA VAL A 243 -3.49 -10.51 -14.78
C VAL A 243 -3.00 -11.21 -16.05
N VAL A 244 -2.64 -10.47 -17.11
CA VAL A 244 -2.13 -11.02 -18.36
C VAL A 244 -0.71 -11.54 -18.18
N ASP A 245 0.14 -10.76 -17.52
CA ASP A 245 1.52 -11.13 -17.19
C ASP A 245 1.55 -12.35 -16.24
N ALA A 246 0.58 -12.44 -15.34
CA ALA A 246 0.37 -13.60 -14.50
C ALA A 246 -0.03 -14.81 -15.37
N ALA A 247 -1.10 -14.72 -16.17
CA ALA A 247 -1.59 -15.83 -17.00
C ALA A 247 -0.55 -16.39 -17.98
N ALA A 248 0.26 -15.52 -18.60
CA ALA A 248 1.30 -15.89 -19.55
C ALA A 248 2.53 -16.60 -18.93
N SER A 249 2.59 -16.68 -17.61
CA SER A 249 3.73 -17.29 -16.91
C SER A 249 3.78 -18.80 -17.11
N ALA A 250 4.97 -19.42 -17.11
CA ALA A 250 5.12 -20.88 -17.27
C ALA A 250 4.68 -21.69 -16.03
N ASP A 251 4.24 -22.94 -16.23
CA ASP A 251 3.65 -23.79 -15.18
C ASP A 251 4.56 -24.02 -13.97
N GLY A 252 5.86 -24.18 -14.22
CA GLY A 252 6.86 -24.43 -13.17
C GLY A 252 6.98 -23.30 -12.13
N HIS A 253 6.49 -22.09 -12.43
CA HIS A 253 6.54 -20.97 -11.49
C HIS A 253 5.47 -21.06 -10.40
N TRP A 254 4.33 -21.71 -10.63
CA TRP A 254 3.21 -21.69 -9.67
C TRP A 254 3.38 -22.62 -8.50
N ALA A 255 4.19 -23.67 -8.66
CA ALA A 255 4.44 -24.66 -7.63
C ALA A 255 4.98 -24.05 -6.31
N ARG A 256 5.59 -22.87 -6.33
CA ARG A 256 6.13 -22.25 -5.12
C ARG A 256 5.54 -20.87 -4.85
N CYS A 257 4.41 -20.55 -5.50
CA CYS A 257 3.63 -19.37 -5.18
C CYS A 257 3.03 -19.50 -3.78
N ARG A 258 3.27 -18.50 -2.93
CA ARG A 258 2.72 -18.43 -1.55
C ARG A 258 1.47 -17.54 -1.47
N GLY A 259 1.18 -16.81 -2.55
CA GLY A 259 0.11 -15.82 -2.63
C GLY A 259 0.33 -14.84 -3.76
N LEU A 260 -0.78 -14.41 -4.35
CA LEU A 260 -0.80 -13.57 -5.54
C LEU A 260 -1.84 -12.48 -5.40
N THR A 261 -1.45 -11.24 -5.68
CA THR A 261 -2.38 -10.16 -6.01
C THR A 261 -2.31 -9.91 -7.51
N VAL A 262 -3.45 -9.99 -8.20
CA VAL A 262 -3.55 -9.66 -9.63
C VAL A 262 -4.20 -8.29 -9.81
N THR A 263 -3.66 -7.50 -10.73
CA THR A 263 -4.27 -6.25 -11.18
C THR A 263 -5.18 -6.54 -12.36
N VAL A 264 -6.44 -6.14 -12.26
CA VAL A 264 -7.48 -6.36 -13.27
C VAL A 264 -8.14 -5.02 -13.58
N ALA A 265 -8.26 -4.69 -14.86
CA ALA A 265 -8.87 -3.44 -15.33
C ALA A 265 -10.32 -3.60 -15.80
N ARG A 266 -10.70 -4.81 -16.18
CA ARG A 266 -12.08 -5.21 -16.46
C ARG A 266 -12.24 -6.69 -16.14
N LEU A 267 -13.35 -7.05 -15.50
CA LEU A 267 -13.65 -8.43 -15.12
C LEU A 267 -15.10 -8.73 -15.51
N ASP A 268 -15.29 -9.37 -16.65
CA ASP A 268 -16.62 -9.76 -17.14
C ASP A 268 -17.04 -11.12 -16.56
N SER A 269 -16.08 -12.04 -16.49
CA SER A 269 -16.17 -13.34 -15.84
C SER A 269 -14.78 -13.77 -15.38
N TRP A 270 -14.68 -14.88 -14.65
CA TRP A 270 -13.37 -15.43 -14.28
C TRP A 270 -12.56 -15.92 -15.48
N GLU A 271 -13.21 -16.31 -16.57
CA GLU A 271 -12.57 -16.69 -17.83
C GLU A 271 -12.20 -15.49 -18.71
N THR A 272 -12.76 -14.31 -18.41
CA THR A 272 -12.58 -13.09 -19.21
C THR A 272 -12.21 -11.90 -18.31
N ALA A 273 -10.93 -11.85 -17.93
CA ALA A 273 -10.32 -10.70 -17.27
C ALA A 273 -9.44 -9.92 -18.25
N VAL A 274 -9.38 -8.59 -18.11
CA VAL A 274 -8.54 -7.72 -18.93
C VAL A 274 -7.51 -7.01 -18.04
N GLY A 275 -6.25 -7.06 -18.44
CA GLY A 275 -5.15 -6.38 -17.74
C GLY A 275 -5.04 -4.89 -18.06
N ALA A 276 -4.13 -4.20 -17.38
CA ALA A 276 -3.90 -2.77 -17.52
C ALA A 276 -3.51 -2.36 -18.95
N ARG A 277 -2.90 -3.26 -19.73
CA ARG A 277 -2.51 -3.03 -21.13
C ARG A 277 -3.56 -3.46 -22.16
N GLY A 278 -4.75 -3.92 -21.73
CA GLY A 278 -5.86 -4.28 -22.62
C GLY A 278 -5.77 -5.70 -23.19
N GLY A 279 -4.81 -6.50 -22.73
CA GLY A 279 -4.77 -7.93 -23.04
C GLY A 279 -5.79 -8.70 -22.21
N ARG A 280 -6.35 -9.77 -22.78
CA ARG A 280 -7.28 -10.68 -22.10
C ARG A 280 -6.55 -11.85 -21.47
N ALA A 281 -7.08 -12.34 -20.35
CA ALA A 281 -6.58 -13.49 -19.62
C ALA A 281 -7.74 -14.29 -19.01
N ASP A 282 -7.54 -15.60 -18.97
CA ASP A 282 -8.41 -16.53 -18.25
C ASP A 282 -7.91 -16.67 -16.80
N LEU A 283 -8.58 -15.98 -15.88
CA LEU A 283 -8.26 -16.00 -14.46
C LEU A 283 -8.70 -17.34 -13.82
N ALA A 284 -9.72 -18.02 -14.33
CA ALA A 284 -10.10 -19.37 -13.90
C ALA A 284 -9.00 -20.39 -14.21
N ALA A 285 -8.47 -20.37 -15.43
CA ALA A 285 -7.31 -21.20 -15.82
C ALA A 285 -6.06 -20.86 -15.02
N LEU A 286 -5.82 -19.58 -14.72
CA LEU A 286 -4.72 -19.19 -13.80
C LEU A 286 -4.93 -19.78 -12.41
N CYS A 287 -6.14 -19.72 -11.86
CA CYS A 287 -6.44 -20.24 -10.52
C CYS A 287 -6.26 -21.76 -10.44
N ALA A 288 -6.61 -22.49 -11.50
CA ALA A 288 -6.42 -23.93 -11.58
C ALA A 288 -4.94 -24.36 -11.47
N ARG A 289 -3.99 -23.43 -11.70
CA ARG A 289 -2.55 -23.67 -11.61
C ARG A 289 -1.98 -23.37 -10.22
N LEU A 290 -2.74 -22.65 -9.39
CA LEU A 290 -2.35 -22.35 -8.01
C LEU A 290 -2.49 -23.60 -7.14
N ARG A 291 -1.62 -23.74 -6.14
CA ARG A 291 -1.79 -24.79 -5.13
C ARG A 291 -3.06 -24.52 -4.32
N PRO A 292 -3.82 -25.55 -3.92
CA PRO A 292 -4.94 -25.39 -3.00
C PRO A 292 -4.54 -24.59 -1.76
N GLY A 293 -5.38 -23.63 -1.38
CA GLY A 293 -5.13 -22.73 -0.25
C GLY A 293 -4.21 -21.55 -0.57
N THR A 294 -3.64 -21.41 -1.77
CA THR A 294 -2.87 -20.20 -2.12
C THR A 294 -3.82 -18.99 -2.17
N PRO A 295 -3.55 -17.87 -1.46
CA PRO A 295 -4.39 -16.70 -1.51
C PRO A 295 -4.31 -16.07 -2.88
N LEU A 296 -5.48 -15.67 -3.36
CA LEU A 296 -5.61 -14.82 -4.50
C LEU A 296 -6.33 -13.54 -4.07
N ALA A 297 -5.77 -12.41 -4.46
CA ALA A 297 -6.40 -11.12 -4.30
C ALA A 297 -6.48 -10.38 -5.63
N VAL A 298 -7.50 -9.54 -5.79
CA VAL A 298 -7.74 -8.75 -7.00
C VAL A 298 -7.64 -7.27 -6.64
N GLU A 299 -6.72 -6.55 -7.26
CA GLU A 299 -6.71 -5.08 -7.30
C GLU A 299 -7.44 -4.63 -8.57
N LEU A 300 -8.61 -4.00 -8.41
CA LEU A 300 -9.45 -3.56 -9.52
C LEU A 300 -9.09 -2.12 -9.93
N LEU A 301 -8.78 -1.92 -11.21
CA LEU A 301 -8.57 -0.62 -11.81
C LEU A 301 -9.89 -0.09 -12.39
N VAL A 302 -10.40 0.99 -11.82
CA VAL A 302 -11.69 1.59 -12.15
C VAL A 302 -11.53 2.64 -13.26
N GLY A 303 -12.41 2.63 -14.25
CA GLY A 303 -12.41 3.60 -15.36
C GLY A 303 -11.37 3.28 -16.44
N ALA A 304 -11.21 1.99 -16.75
CA ALA A 304 -10.52 1.53 -17.94
C ALA A 304 -11.29 1.95 -19.22
N PRO A 305 -10.62 2.01 -20.39
CA PRO A 305 -11.27 2.36 -21.65
C PRO A 305 -12.52 1.51 -21.92
N GLY A 306 -13.65 2.18 -22.17
CA GLY A 306 -14.94 1.54 -22.44
C GLY A 306 -15.66 0.96 -21.21
N THR A 307 -15.21 1.30 -19.99
CA THR A 307 -15.85 0.86 -18.75
C THR A 307 -16.48 2.02 -17.98
N ASP A 308 -17.67 1.77 -17.44
CA ASP A 308 -18.43 2.72 -16.63
C ASP A 308 -18.48 2.31 -15.14
N ALA A 309 -19.30 3.02 -14.35
CA ALA A 309 -19.47 2.73 -12.93
C ALA A 309 -20.20 1.41 -12.65
N LYS A 310 -21.09 0.97 -13.56
CA LYS A 310 -21.83 -0.30 -13.43
C LYS A 310 -20.90 -1.47 -13.65
N ASP A 311 -19.99 -1.38 -14.60
CA ASP A 311 -18.98 -2.42 -14.84
C ASP A 311 -18.09 -2.62 -13.61
N ALA A 312 -17.65 -1.52 -13.00
CA ALA A 312 -16.87 -1.56 -11.76
C ALA A 312 -17.66 -2.19 -10.60
N ALA A 313 -18.92 -1.82 -10.43
CA ALA A 313 -19.79 -2.40 -9.40
C ALA A 313 -20.05 -3.90 -9.63
N ALA A 314 -20.27 -4.31 -10.87
CA ALA A 314 -20.46 -5.72 -11.24
C ALA A 314 -19.20 -6.55 -10.96
N ALA A 315 -18.01 -6.04 -11.30
CA ALA A 315 -16.74 -6.68 -10.99
C ALA A 315 -16.52 -6.82 -9.47
N VAL A 316 -16.84 -5.78 -8.70
CA VAL A 316 -16.80 -5.83 -7.22
C VAL A 316 -17.74 -6.90 -6.68
N ALA A 317 -18.99 -6.95 -7.14
CA ALA A 317 -19.97 -7.94 -6.70
C ALA A 317 -19.51 -9.37 -7.04
N LEU A 318 -18.93 -9.58 -8.24
CA LEU A 318 -18.38 -10.88 -8.64
C LEU A 318 -17.23 -11.32 -7.71
N ILE A 319 -16.35 -10.41 -7.30
CA ILE A 319 -15.22 -10.73 -6.42
C ILE A 319 -15.67 -10.94 -4.97
N ALA A 320 -16.58 -10.11 -4.46
CA ALA A 320 -16.99 -10.13 -3.05
C ALA A 320 -17.98 -11.27 -2.75
N ASP A 321 -18.98 -11.43 -3.63
CA ASP A 321 -20.17 -12.25 -3.38
C ASP A 321 -20.37 -13.36 -4.43
N GLY A 322 -19.67 -13.30 -5.55
CA GLY A 322 -19.78 -14.28 -6.63
C GLY A 322 -19.17 -15.65 -6.31
N PRO A 323 -19.51 -16.68 -7.11
CA PRO A 323 -18.79 -17.96 -7.05
C PRO A 323 -17.32 -17.71 -7.37
N GLY A 324 -16.41 -18.41 -6.68
CA GLY A 324 -14.97 -18.29 -6.96
C GLY A 324 -14.59 -18.80 -8.35
N PRO A 325 -13.39 -18.42 -8.86
CA PRO A 325 -12.89 -18.82 -10.18
C PRO A 325 -12.59 -20.31 -10.32
N ALA A 326 -12.45 -21.03 -9.19
CA ALA A 326 -12.23 -22.47 -9.14
C ALA A 326 -12.71 -23.03 -7.79
N PRO A 327 -13.04 -24.34 -7.70
CA PRO A 327 -13.41 -24.97 -6.44
C PRO A 327 -12.34 -24.75 -5.35
N GLY A 328 -12.77 -24.25 -4.19
CA GLY A 328 -11.87 -23.99 -3.05
C GLY A 328 -11.00 -22.73 -3.16
N VAL A 329 -11.14 -21.95 -4.24
CA VAL A 329 -10.47 -20.65 -4.38
C VAL A 329 -11.49 -19.54 -4.16
N ARG A 330 -11.28 -18.72 -3.14
CA ARG A 330 -12.08 -17.51 -2.89
C ARG A 330 -11.19 -16.27 -2.96
N PRO A 331 -11.19 -15.55 -4.10
CA PRO A 331 -10.43 -14.32 -4.22
C PRO A 331 -10.94 -13.28 -3.23
N VAL A 332 -10.04 -12.40 -2.79
CA VAL A 332 -10.41 -11.23 -2.00
C VAL A 332 -10.19 -9.97 -2.82
N LEU A 333 -11.09 -9.00 -2.69
CA LEU A 333 -10.84 -7.66 -3.24
C LEU A 333 -9.73 -7.01 -2.42
N ALA A 334 -8.56 -6.77 -3.02
CA ALA A 334 -7.46 -6.06 -2.38
C ALA A 334 -7.75 -4.57 -2.36
N GLY A 335 -8.16 -3.97 -3.48
CA GLY A 335 -8.34 -2.54 -3.55
C GLY A 335 -8.99 -2.06 -4.84
N LEU A 336 -9.40 -0.80 -4.82
CA LEU A 336 -9.93 -0.06 -5.96
C LEU A 336 -8.97 1.08 -6.27
N ARG A 337 -8.52 1.18 -7.52
CA ARG A 337 -7.61 2.25 -7.95
C ARG A 337 -8.07 2.87 -9.25
N PRO A 338 -7.75 4.14 -9.51
CA PRO A 338 -8.02 4.71 -10.82
C PRO A 338 -7.18 3.98 -11.87
N PHE A 339 -7.81 3.56 -12.96
CA PHE A 339 -7.10 3.08 -14.12
C PHE A 339 -6.17 4.17 -14.67
N ARG A 340 -4.93 3.78 -14.94
CA ARG A 340 -3.90 4.62 -15.56
C ARG A 340 -3.32 3.82 -16.71
N LEU A 341 -3.40 4.34 -17.92
CA LEU A 341 -2.90 3.66 -19.11
C LEU A 341 -1.36 3.57 -19.01
N PRO A 342 -0.79 2.36 -18.92
CA PRO A 342 0.65 2.22 -18.80
C PRO A 342 1.37 2.76 -20.04
N ARG A 343 2.49 3.45 -19.85
CA ARG A 343 3.36 3.83 -20.96
C ARG A 343 4.08 2.59 -21.52
N PRO A 344 4.32 2.50 -22.84
CA PRO A 344 5.18 1.46 -23.41
C PRO A 344 6.59 1.59 -22.87
N SER A 345 7.12 0.50 -22.31
CA SER A 345 8.51 0.44 -21.89
C SER A 345 9.45 0.68 -23.09
N GLY A 346 10.53 1.43 -22.88
CA GLY A 346 11.54 1.65 -23.92
C GLY A 346 11.17 2.67 -25.01
N GLY A 347 10.14 3.50 -24.79
CA GLY A 347 9.78 4.58 -25.72
C GLY A 347 9.06 4.14 -26.98
N GLY A 348 8.49 2.94 -26.98
CA GLY A 348 7.65 2.45 -28.08
C GLY A 348 6.41 3.32 -28.32
N THR A 349 5.82 3.19 -29.50
CA THR A 349 4.59 3.88 -29.86
C THR A 349 3.45 3.43 -28.93
N PRO A 350 2.74 4.35 -28.27
CA PRO A 350 1.61 3.97 -27.44
C PRO A 350 0.47 3.34 -28.27
N PRO A 351 -0.32 2.44 -27.67
CA PRO A 351 -1.29 1.67 -28.42
C PRO A 351 -2.43 2.56 -28.94
N ALA A 352 -2.90 2.28 -30.15
CA ALA A 352 -4.04 2.98 -30.76
C ALA A 352 -5.40 2.57 -30.14
N GLY A 353 -5.41 1.48 -29.34
CA GLY A 353 -6.60 0.95 -28.70
C GLY A 353 -6.27 0.16 -27.43
N TRP A 354 -7.30 -0.14 -26.64
CA TRP A 354 -7.24 -0.96 -25.42
C TRP A 354 -8.41 -1.93 -25.44
N ASP A 355 -8.14 -3.24 -25.47
CA ASP A 355 -9.17 -4.28 -25.66
C ASP A 355 -10.18 -3.98 -26.79
N GLY A 356 -9.67 -3.51 -27.94
CA GLY A 356 -10.49 -3.12 -29.08
C GLY A 356 -11.18 -1.75 -28.96
N VAL A 357 -11.12 -1.09 -27.81
CA VAL A 357 -11.62 0.28 -27.60
C VAL A 357 -10.61 1.30 -28.15
N PRO A 358 -10.99 2.17 -29.10
CA PRO A 358 -10.06 3.16 -29.66
C PRO A 358 -9.66 4.21 -28.61
N LEU A 359 -8.39 4.57 -28.60
CA LEU A 359 -7.82 5.56 -27.68
C LEU A 359 -7.44 6.84 -28.42
N ARG A 360 -7.76 7.99 -27.81
CA ARG A 360 -7.16 9.29 -28.16
C ARG A 360 -6.23 9.72 -27.04
N LEU A 361 -4.93 9.66 -27.29
CA LEU A 361 -3.92 10.01 -26.30
C LEU A 361 -3.79 11.52 -26.15
N ARG A 362 -3.55 11.98 -24.93
CA ARG A 362 -3.31 13.38 -24.59
C ARG A 362 -1.90 13.54 -24.01
N PRO A 363 -0.92 14.00 -24.80
CA PRO A 363 0.40 14.29 -24.29
C PRO A 363 0.36 15.40 -23.24
N ARG A 364 1.14 15.24 -22.17
CA ARG A 364 1.38 16.26 -21.14
C ARG A 364 2.87 16.57 -21.13
N PRO A 365 3.35 17.55 -21.92
CA PRO A 365 4.78 17.85 -22.01
C PRO A 365 5.39 18.28 -20.67
N GLU A 366 4.58 18.79 -19.74
CA GLU A 366 4.96 19.14 -18.38
C GLU A 366 5.19 17.93 -17.45
N HIS A 367 4.77 16.72 -17.87
CA HIS A 367 5.06 15.45 -17.20
C HIS A 367 6.28 14.79 -17.87
N ASP A 368 7.48 15.23 -17.50
CA ASP A 368 8.76 14.74 -18.01
C ASP A 368 9.26 13.45 -17.32
N LEU A 369 8.59 13.03 -16.25
CA LEU A 369 8.72 11.71 -15.62
C LEU A 369 7.41 10.91 -15.75
N PRO A 370 6.87 10.73 -16.98
CA PRO A 370 5.53 10.19 -17.15
C PRO A 370 5.49 8.71 -16.75
N ARG A 371 4.62 8.38 -15.81
CA ARG A 371 4.31 7.02 -15.40
C ARG A 371 3.18 6.43 -16.24
N TRP A 372 2.31 7.31 -16.73
CA TRP A 372 1.10 6.98 -17.47
C TRP A 372 0.95 7.86 -18.69
N THR A 373 0.09 7.41 -19.60
CA THR A 373 -0.40 8.24 -20.70
C THR A 373 -1.84 8.63 -20.44
N ASP A 374 -2.13 9.93 -20.50
CA ASP A 374 -3.51 10.40 -20.47
C ASP A 374 -4.23 10.05 -21.78
N PHE A 375 -5.52 9.76 -21.67
CA PHE A 375 -6.31 9.30 -22.81
C PHE A 375 -7.78 9.73 -22.69
N ASP A 376 -8.44 9.79 -23.84
CA ASP A 376 -9.90 9.71 -23.97
C ASP A 376 -10.27 8.41 -24.68
N ALA A 377 -11.41 7.85 -24.29
CA ALA A 377 -12.00 6.70 -24.94
C ALA A 377 -13.53 6.74 -24.79
N PRO A 378 -14.29 6.22 -25.77
CA PRO A 378 -15.75 6.14 -25.66
C PRO A 378 -16.15 5.29 -24.45
N GLY A 379 -17.27 5.63 -23.82
CA GLY A 379 -17.83 4.86 -22.70
C GLY A 379 -16.96 4.83 -21.44
N THR A 380 -15.96 5.72 -21.31
CA THR A 380 -15.03 5.75 -20.18
C THR A 380 -15.40 6.85 -19.21
N LEU A 381 -15.36 6.56 -17.90
CA LEU A 381 -15.55 7.56 -16.85
C LEU A 381 -14.56 8.72 -16.97
N ALA A 382 -15.06 9.95 -16.86
CA ALA A 382 -14.18 11.11 -16.70
C ALA A 382 -13.39 11.01 -15.37
N PRO A 383 -12.23 11.69 -15.22
CA PRO A 383 -11.40 11.57 -14.02
C PRO A 383 -12.14 11.88 -12.70
N ALA A 384 -13.01 12.88 -12.68
CA ALA A 384 -13.80 13.24 -11.51
C ALA A 384 -14.86 12.18 -11.19
N GLU A 385 -15.56 11.68 -12.21
CA GLU A 385 -16.57 10.62 -12.07
C GLU A 385 -15.93 9.33 -11.58
N ARG A 386 -14.79 8.94 -12.15
CA ARG A 386 -13.99 7.79 -11.70
C ARG A 386 -13.63 7.90 -10.22
N SER A 387 -13.19 9.07 -9.78
CA SER A 387 -12.84 9.31 -8.37
C SER A 387 -14.08 9.19 -7.48
N ALA A 388 -15.21 9.77 -7.90
CA ALA A 388 -16.49 9.64 -7.21
C ALA A 388 -16.97 8.19 -7.12
N THR A 389 -16.87 7.42 -8.21
CA THR A 389 -17.21 5.98 -8.26
C THR A 389 -16.35 5.18 -7.29
N ILE A 390 -15.02 5.40 -7.28
CA ILE A 390 -14.12 4.74 -6.32
C ILE A 390 -14.53 5.09 -4.88
N HIS A 391 -14.78 6.37 -4.58
CA HIS A 391 -15.19 6.78 -3.24
C HIS A 391 -16.53 6.17 -2.81
N ALA A 392 -17.51 6.10 -3.72
CA ALA A 392 -18.80 5.46 -3.45
C ALA A 392 -18.63 3.96 -3.14
N LEU A 393 -17.93 3.23 -4.01
CA LEU A 393 -17.67 1.80 -3.83
C LEU A 393 -16.86 1.53 -2.54
N LEU A 394 -15.83 2.33 -2.26
CA LEU A 394 -15.08 2.23 -1.01
C LEU A 394 -15.97 2.51 0.21
N GLY A 395 -16.90 3.45 0.12
CA GLY A 395 -17.86 3.76 1.19
C GLY A 395 -18.78 2.58 1.51
N ASP A 396 -19.24 1.88 0.48
CA ASP A 396 -20.10 0.68 0.62
C ASP A 396 -19.29 -0.51 1.15
N LEU A 397 -18.08 -0.72 0.62
CA LEU A 397 -17.20 -1.83 0.98
C LEU A 397 -16.50 -1.68 2.32
N ALA A 398 -16.29 -0.44 2.80
CA ALA A 398 -15.44 -0.15 3.95
C ALA A 398 -15.86 -0.86 5.25
N ARG A 399 -17.11 -1.36 5.35
CA ARG A 399 -17.57 -2.12 6.52
C ARG A 399 -17.26 -3.60 6.39
N ASP A 400 -17.58 -4.19 5.24
CA ASP A 400 -17.65 -5.64 5.09
C ASP A 400 -16.42 -6.23 4.38
N THR A 401 -15.64 -5.39 3.70
CA THR A 401 -14.42 -5.80 3.00
C THR A 401 -13.19 -5.20 3.66
N ASP A 402 -12.24 -6.07 4.03
CA ASP A 402 -10.92 -5.64 4.49
C ASP A 402 -9.99 -5.45 3.29
N LEU A 403 -10.16 -4.29 2.64
CA LEU A 403 -9.27 -3.83 1.58
C LEU A 403 -7.85 -3.61 2.14
N TYR A 404 -6.85 -3.54 1.29
CA TYR A 404 -5.46 -3.26 1.64
C TYR A 404 -4.68 -2.83 0.40
N PRO A 405 -3.55 -2.12 0.57
CA PRO A 405 -2.68 -1.81 -0.56
C PRO A 405 -2.05 -3.10 -1.11
N GLY A 406 -2.58 -3.61 -2.24
CA GLY A 406 -2.13 -4.87 -2.85
C GLY A 406 -0.65 -4.85 -3.28
N ARG A 407 -0.07 -3.65 -3.40
CA ARG A 407 1.33 -3.41 -3.75
C ARG A 407 2.33 -3.66 -2.63
N LEU A 408 1.89 -3.85 -1.38
CA LEU A 408 2.77 -4.18 -0.26
C LEU A 408 2.85 -5.70 -0.08
N ALA A 409 4.07 -6.23 -0.01
CA ALA A 409 4.30 -7.66 0.14
C ALA A 409 3.67 -8.23 1.42
N GLY A 410 3.71 -7.48 2.53
CA GLY A 410 3.11 -7.85 3.80
C GLY A 410 1.57 -7.94 3.74
N ALA A 411 0.95 -7.20 2.82
CA ALA A 411 -0.48 -7.27 2.63
C ALA A 411 -0.88 -8.53 1.84
N ALA A 412 -0.09 -8.91 0.83
CA ALA A 412 -0.20 -10.20 0.15
C ALA A 412 0.09 -11.38 1.10
N ALA A 413 1.12 -11.27 1.95
CA ALA A 413 1.49 -12.30 2.93
C ALA A 413 0.37 -12.56 3.96
N THR A 414 -0.35 -11.51 4.35
CA THR A 414 -1.47 -11.59 5.32
C THR A 414 -2.84 -11.77 4.64
N ALA A 415 -2.88 -12.06 3.34
CA ALA A 415 -4.13 -12.25 2.59
C ALA A 415 -4.95 -13.45 3.06
N HIS A 416 -4.30 -14.56 3.44
CA HIS A 416 -4.93 -15.75 4.02
C HIS A 416 -5.83 -15.44 5.22
N ALA A 417 -5.43 -14.46 6.02
CA ALA A 417 -6.16 -14.08 7.22
C ALA A 417 -7.52 -13.47 6.90
N VAL A 418 -7.86 -13.19 5.63
CA VAL A 418 -9.08 -12.48 5.19
C VAL A 418 -10.08 -13.34 4.42
N GLY A 419 -10.01 -14.66 4.66
CA GLY A 419 -11.05 -15.59 4.25
C GLY A 419 -12.46 -15.19 4.72
N PRO A 420 -13.50 -15.82 4.13
CA PRO A 420 -14.89 -15.53 4.44
C PRO A 420 -15.15 -15.61 5.94
N PRO A 421 -16.10 -14.80 6.45
CA PRO A 421 -16.63 -15.05 7.77
C PRO A 421 -17.10 -16.50 7.88
N ALA A 422 -16.70 -17.19 8.93
CA ALA A 422 -17.32 -18.44 9.32
C ALA A 422 -18.54 -18.13 10.19
N ASP A 423 -19.39 -19.12 10.44
CA ASP A 423 -20.52 -19.02 11.38
C ASP A 423 -20.07 -18.96 12.86
N GLY A 424 -18.89 -18.38 13.11
CA GLY A 424 -18.32 -18.19 14.44
C GLY A 424 -18.85 -16.94 15.15
N PRO A 425 -18.71 -16.87 16.48
CA PRO A 425 -19.07 -15.68 17.24
C PRO A 425 -18.27 -14.47 16.74
N PRO A 426 -18.86 -13.25 16.74
CA PRO A 426 -18.17 -12.05 16.29
C PRO A 426 -16.89 -11.83 17.08
N VAL A 427 -15.79 -11.56 16.36
CA VAL A 427 -14.47 -11.31 16.93
C VAL A 427 -14.14 -9.83 16.78
N TRP A 428 -13.43 -9.28 17.77
CA TRP A 428 -12.95 -7.92 17.73
C TRP A 428 -12.01 -7.70 16.53
N ASP A 429 -12.30 -6.70 15.71
CA ASP A 429 -11.47 -6.36 14.54
C ASP A 429 -10.10 -5.83 15.04
N PRO A 430 -8.97 -6.44 14.62
CA PRO A 430 -7.65 -6.00 15.01
C PRO A 430 -7.32 -4.55 14.64
N SER A 431 -8.07 -3.89 13.77
CA SER A 431 -7.93 -2.48 13.38
C SER A 431 -8.80 -1.52 14.20
N ALA A 432 -9.71 -2.02 15.04
CA ALA A 432 -10.57 -1.22 15.91
C ALA A 432 -9.93 -1.05 17.30
N ARG A 433 -9.94 0.18 17.84
CA ARG A 433 -9.30 0.51 19.11
C ARG A 433 -10.16 1.38 19.98
N VAL A 434 -10.16 1.09 21.28
CA VAL A 434 -10.76 1.96 22.29
C VAL A 434 -9.70 3.00 22.66
N ALA A 435 -10.00 4.27 22.42
CA ALA A 435 -9.10 5.38 22.73
C ALA A 435 -9.89 6.55 23.30
N SER A 436 -9.25 7.39 24.11
CA SER A 436 -9.90 8.54 24.75
C SER A 436 -9.21 9.85 24.40
N THR A 437 -9.98 10.93 24.46
CA THR A 437 -9.47 12.30 24.57
C THR A 437 -9.72 12.81 25.98
N ALA A 438 -8.72 13.47 26.57
CA ALA A 438 -8.78 14.00 27.92
C ALA A 438 -9.29 15.45 27.94
N ARG A 439 -9.05 16.22 26.87
CA ARG A 439 -9.35 17.66 26.82
C ARG A 439 -10.12 18.06 25.57
N ALA A 440 -9.87 17.40 24.44
CA ALA A 440 -10.43 17.79 23.15
C ALA A 440 -11.79 17.11 22.86
N ALA A 441 -12.62 17.78 22.06
CA ALA A 441 -13.96 17.32 21.69
C ALA A 441 -14.02 16.81 20.24
N VAL A 442 -13.92 15.50 20.04
CA VAL A 442 -13.94 14.87 18.70
C VAL A 442 -15.28 15.12 17.97
N ASP A 443 -16.39 15.02 18.69
CA ASP A 443 -17.76 15.16 18.16
C ASP A 443 -18.48 16.43 18.67
N GLY A 444 -17.72 17.40 19.20
CA GLY A 444 -18.26 18.63 19.78
C GLY A 444 -18.90 18.47 21.17
N LYS A 445 -18.93 17.25 21.75
CA LYS A 445 -19.58 16.97 23.05
C LYS A 445 -18.59 16.88 24.22
N GLY A 446 -17.46 17.56 24.13
CA GLY A 446 -16.38 17.52 25.14
C GLY A 446 -15.49 16.27 25.05
N PRO A 447 -14.61 16.04 26.05
CA PRO A 447 -13.77 14.84 26.15
C PRO A 447 -14.57 13.54 26.22
N GLY A 448 -13.95 12.41 25.90
CA GLY A 448 -14.60 11.11 26.04
C GLY A 448 -13.83 9.92 25.49
N THR A 449 -14.45 8.75 25.58
CA THR A 449 -13.92 7.49 25.04
C THR A 449 -14.64 7.11 23.76
N PHE A 450 -13.87 6.68 22.78
CA PHE A 450 -14.33 6.35 21.43
C PHE A 450 -13.80 4.98 21.03
N VAL A 451 -14.53 4.32 20.13
CA VAL A 451 -13.94 3.28 19.30
C VAL A 451 -13.51 3.94 18.00
N ALA A 452 -12.21 3.91 17.72
CA ALA A 452 -11.60 4.40 16.49
C ALA A 452 -11.20 3.21 15.63
N HIS A 453 -11.57 3.24 14.35
CA HIS A 453 -11.32 2.14 13.43
C HIS A 453 -10.32 2.57 12.35
N LEU A 454 -9.12 1.99 12.38
CA LEU A 454 -8.00 2.41 11.52
C LEU A 454 -8.24 2.11 10.03
N ARG A 455 -9.00 1.06 9.70
CA ARG A 455 -9.43 0.73 8.32
C ARG A 455 -10.38 1.78 7.72
N THR A 456 -11.45 2.12 8.43
CA THR A 456 -12.52 3.00 7.91
C THR A 456 -12.23 4.49 8.14
N GLY A 457 -11.30 4.82 9.04
CA GLY A 457 -11.06 6.19 9.47
C GLY A 457 -12.24 6.77 10.27
N THR A 458 -13.16 5.94 10.76
CA THR A 458 -14.31 6.38 11.56
C THR A 458 -14.04 6.26 13.05
N ALA A 459 -14.69 7.12 13.82
CA ALA A 459 -14.71 7.04 15.27
C ALA A 459 -16.13 7.29 15.78
N PHE A 460 -16.55 6.57 16.82
CA PHE A 460 -17.83 6.84 17.48
C PHE A 460 -17.68 6.82 19.00
N ARG A 461 -18.42 7.72 19.66
CA ARG A 461 -18.38 7.90 21.11
C ARG A 461 -19.06 6.74 21.83
N LEU A 462 -18.40 6.22 22.86
CA LEU A 462 -18.99 5.27 23.80
C LEU A 462 -19.75 6.00 24.91
N HIS A 463 -20.89 5.44 25.30
CA HIS A 463 -21.54 5.85 26.54
C HIS A 463 -20.65 5.44 27.74
N PRO A 464 -20.46 6.29 28.77
CA PRO A 464 -19.53 6.00 29.88
C PRO A 464 -19.74 4.62 30.54
N ARG A 465 -21.00 4.22 30.74
CA ARG A 465 -21.37 2.91 31.31
C ARG A 465 -20.96 1.70 30.46
N LEU A 466 -20.65 1.90 29.17
CA LEU A 466 -20.29 0.83 28.24
C LEU A 466 -18.78 0.76 28.00
N VAL A 467 -17.99 1.75 28.42
CA VAL A 467 -16.54 1.82 28.19
C VAL A 467 -15.84 0.58 28.71
N GLU A 468 -16.16 0.20 29.95
CA GLU A 468 -15.59 -0.96 30.62
C GLU A 468 -15.97 -2.30 29.98
N VAL A 469 -17.16 -2.39 29.37
CA VAL A 469 -17.61 -3.60 28.66
C VAL A 469 -16.89 -3.70 27.32
N VAL A 470 -16.80 -2.61 26.57
CA VAL A 470 -16.16 -2.60 25.24
C VAL A 470 -14.65 -2.76 25.34
N THR A 471 -14.02 -2.23 26.39
CA THR A 471 -12.58 -2.41 26.63
C THR A 471 -12.25 -3.88 26.95
N ASP A 472 -13.06 -4.53 27.79
CA ASP A 472 -12.93 -5.96 28.08
C ASP A 472 -13.13 -6.81 26.82
N LEU A 473 -14.16 -6.50 26.02
CA LEU A 473 -14.40 -7.14 24.73
C LEU A 473 -13.24 -6.97 23.75
N ALA A 474 -12.65 -5.78 23.66
CA ALA A 474 -11.50 -5.52 22.81
C ALA A 474 -10.24 -6.29 23.25
N ALA A 475 -10.15 -6.64 24.53
CA ALA A 475 -9.11 -7.51 25.08
C ALA A 475 -9.41 -9.01 24.93
N GLY A 476 -10.56 -9.37 24.34
CA GLY A 476 -11.01 -10.75 24.16
C GLY A 476 -11.83 -11.32 25.31
N GLY A 477 -12.16 -10.52 26.33
CA GLY A 477 -13.03 -10.92 27.44
C GLY A 477 -14.52 -10.83 27.07
N THR A 478 -15.34 -11.77 27.54
CA THR A 478 -16.81 -11.72 27.35
C THR A 478 -17.59 -11.55 28.66
N ASP A 479 -16.96 -11.73 29.81
CA ASP A 479 -17.61 -11.76 31.12
C ASP A 479 -18.47 -10.51 31.39
N ARG A 480 -17.97 -9.32 31.04
CA ARG A 480 -18.71 -8.07 31.25
C ARG A 480 -19.85 -7.89 30.25
N LEU A 481 -19.68 -8.42 29.04
CA LEU A 481 -20.72 -8.44 28.02
C LEU A 481 -21.86 -9.41 28.42
N ASP A 482 -21.52 -10.55 29.02
CA ASP A 482 -22.46 -11.58 29.49
C ASP A 482 -23.36 -11.09 30.63
N ARG A 483 -22.91 -10.10 31.42
CA ARG A 483 -23.70 -9.49 32.51
C ARG A 483 -24.73 -8.46 32.03
N LEU A 484 -24.70 -8.06 30.76
CA LEU A 484 -25.69 -7.13 30.22
C LEU A 484 -27.03 -7.83 30.00
N SER A 485 -28.12 -7.07 30.11
CA SER A 485 -29.43 -7.59 29.67
C SER A 485 -29.38 -7.95 28.17
N PRO A 486 -30.12 -9.00 27.73
CA PRO A 486 -30.09 -9.44 26.33
C PRO A 486 -30.33 -8.31 25.32
N ALA A 487 -31.30 -7.42 25.60
CA ALA A 487 -31.59 -6.27 24.74
C ALA A 487 -30.42 -5.28 24.63
N THR A 488 -29.73 -4.99 25.74
CA THR A 488 -28.57 -4.09 25.74
C THR A 488 -27.39 -4.72 25.01
N ARG A 489 -27.16 -6.02 25.24
CA ARG A 489 -26.13 -6.79 24.56
C ARG A 489 -26.32 -6.78 23.05
N THR A 490 -27.51 -7.12 22.56
CA THR A 490 -27.84 -7.10 21.13
C THR A 490 -27.66 -5.71 20.53
N ARG A 491 -28.11 -4.66 21.23
CA ARG A 491 -27.94 -3.28 20.76
C ARG A 491 -26.47 -2.87 20.67
N LEU A 492 -25.66 -3.22 21.68
CA LEU A 492 -24.23 -2.92 21.70
C LEU A 492 -23.49 -3.65 20.58
N LEU A 493 -23.69 -4.97 20.45
CA LEU A 493 -23.08 -5.76 19.40
C LEU A 493 -23.47 -5.24 18.02
N GLY A 494 -24.75 -4.92 17.79
CA GLY A 494 -25.20 -4.31 16.54
C GLY A 494 -24.57 -2.93 16.25
N LEU A 495 -24.29 -2.12 17.28
CA LEU A 495 -23.56 -0.86 17.12
C LEU A 495 -22.08 -1.10 16.75
N LEU A 496 -21.42 -2.04 17.43
CA LEU A 496 -20.02 -2.39 17.16
C LEU A 496 -19.84 -3.00 15.76
N THR A 497 -20.74 -3.89 15.34
CA THR A 497 -20.76 -4.44 13.98
C THR A 497 -20.98 -3.35 12.94
N ARG A 498 -21.96 -2.46 13.12
CA ARG A 498 -22.18 -1.32 12.20
C ARG A 498 -20.99 -0.38 12.10
N ALA A 499 -20.20 -0.28 13.18
CA ALA A 499 -18.97 0.50 13.19
C ALA A 499 -17.74 -0.26 12.64
N GLY A 500 -17.89 -1.53 12.26
CA GLY A 500 -16.81 -2.41 11.79
C GLY A 500 -15.92 -2.97 12.91
N ALA A 501 -16.18 -2.65 14.17
CA ALA A 501 -15.34 -3.06 15.30
C ALA A 501 -15.48 -4.54 15.66
N LEU A 502 -16.56 -5.18 15.21
CA LEU A 502 -16.74 -6.63 15.26
C LEU A 502 -16.82 -7.16 13.83
N ALA A 503 -15.90 -8.07 13.50
CA ALA A 503 -16.00 -8.90 12.31
C ALA A 503 -16.74 -10.20 12.66
N PRO A 504 -17.44 -10.85 11.72
CA PRO A 504 -17.98 -12.17 11.99
C PRO A 504 -16.83 -13.15 12.27
N GLY A 505 -17.06 -14.15 13.13
CA GLY A 505 -16.00 -15.04 13.59
C GLY A 505 -15.36 -15.83 12.46
N ARG A 506 -14.07 -16.16 12.60
CA ARG A 506 -13.38 -17.11 11.72
C ARG A 506 -13.06 -18.35 12.54
N THR A 507 -13.51 -19.52 12.10
CA THR A 507 -12.97 -20.78 12.62
C THR A 507 -11.53 -20.92 12.10
N PRO A 508 -10.56 -21.26 12.97
CA PRO A 508 -9.15 -21.37 12.59
C PRO A 508 -8.89 -22.44 11.52
#